data_AF-V6LPC3-F1
#
_entry.id   AF-V6LPC3-F1
#
_cell.length_a   1.000
_cell.length_b   1.000
_cell.length_c   1.000
_cell.angle_alpha   90.00
_cell.angle_beta   90.00
_cell.angle_gamma   90.00
#
_symmetry.space_group_name_H-M   'P 1'
#
loop_
_entity.id
_entity.type
_entity.pdbx_description
1 polymer ?
#
loop_
_entity_poly.entity_id
_entity_poly.type
_entity_poly.pdbx_seq_one_letter_code
_entity_poly.pdbx_strand_id
1 'polypeptide(L)'
;MCTSDSFYLECKRSSANSVRTVEGKCTVECKGITDGNYCLDGTPTACSSNSSSECNCSGNGHCTQCDRDNTQCSNCLVNYMINDSGDCSNCANGYDELNGICLKIESQGGSTNFSGGAIAGIVIASLVVVGVIGGGLAYYFIKKLKR
;
A
#
# COMPACT_ATOMS: atom_id res chain seq x y z
N MET A 1 14.14 -3.36 7.65
CA MET A 1 14.56 -4.38 6.66
C MET A 1 14.66 -3.69 5.30
N CYS A 2 15.83 -3.75 4.64
CA CYS A 2 16.11 -2.98 3.41
C CYS A 2 15.77 -3.83 2.19
N THR A 3 14.94 -3.33 1.29
CA THR A 3 14.70 -3.99 -0.01
C THR A 3 15.67 -3.50 -1.09
N SER A 4 16.22 -2.28 -1.02
CA SER A 4 17.27 -1.75 -1.93
C SER A 4 17.89 -0.43 -1.43
N ASP A 5 19.04 0.00 -1.99
CA ASP A 5 19.74 1.27 -1.68
C ASP A 5 18.92 2.56 -1.89
N SER A 6 17.73 2.48 -2.50
CA SER A 6 16.93 3.65 -2.89
C SER A 6 15.48 3.63 -2.40
N PHE A 7 15.01 2.51 -1.83
CA PHE A 7 13.64 2.37 -1.33
C PHE A 7 13.69 1.79 0.08
N TYR A 8 13.68 2.68 1.06
CA TYR A 8 13.53 2.29 2.45
C TYR A 8 12.04 2.16 2.78
N LEU A 9 11.61 0.96 3.15
CA LEU A 9 10.29 0.72 3.75
C LEU A 9 10.11 1.50 5.06
N GLU A 10 11.21 1.93 5.68
CA GLU A 10 11.29 2.74 6.90
C GLU A 10 12.55 3.62 6.78
N CYS A 11 12.47 4.94 6.78
CA CYS A 11 13.69 5.75 6.71
C CYS A 11 14.64 5.38 7.86
N LYS A 12 15.82 4.81 7.55
CA LYS A 12 16.76 4.35 8.58
C LYS A 12 17.14 5.58 9.41
N ARG A 13 16.78 5.58 10.70
CA ARG A 13 17.23 6.52 11.73
C ARG A 13 18.74 6.42 11.94
N SER A 14 19.53 6.77 10.93
CA SER A 14 20.97 6.98 11.10
C SER A 14 21.16 8.48 11.34
N SER A 15 21.00 8.88 12.61
CA SER A 15 21.35 10.19 13.18
C SER A 15 20.63 11.47 12.70
N ALA A 16 19.87 11.44 11.60
CA ALA A 16 18.95 12.50 11.21
C ALA A 16 17.53 11.93 11.18
N ASN A 17 16.66 12.50 12.03
CA ASN A 17 15.22 12.36 11.92
C ASN A 17 14.84 12.50 10.44
N SER A 18 14.23 11.49 9.83
CA SER A 18 14.00 11.46 8.38
C SER A 18 12.53 11.19 8.06
N VAL A 19 11.96 12.01 7.18
CA VAL A 19 10.57 11.94 6.74
C VAL A 19 10.48 11.40 5.33
N ARG A 20 9.37 10.72 5.00
CA ARG A 20 9.10 10.28 3.63
C ARG A 20 8.50 11.43 2.83
N THR A 21 9.10 11.69 1.67
CA THR A 21 8.55 12.58 0.66
C THR A 21 7.32 11.94 0.01
N VAL A 22 6.58 12.73 -0.74
CA VAL A 22 5.42 12.28 -1.55
C VAL A 22 5.83 11.23 -2.59
N GLU A 23 7.11 11.19 -2.95
CA GLU A 23 7.72 10.23 -3.86
C GLU A 23 8.27 8.97 -3.15
N GLY A 24 8.08 8.86 -1.82
CA GLY A 24 8.59 7.76 -1.03
C GLY A 24 10.11 7.81 -0.77
N LYS A 25 10.76 8.94 -1.03
CA LYS A 25 12.19 9.15 -0.71
C LYS A 25 12.33 9.59 0.74
N CYS A 26 13.46 9.27 1.37
CA CYS A 26 13.77 9.74 2.72
C CYS A 26 14.55 11.05 2.65
N THR A 27 14.07 12.08 3.35
CA THR A 27 14.73 13.39 3.47
C THR A 27 14.95 13.76 4.93
N VAL A 28 15.78 14.77 5.21
CA VAL A 28 16.03 15.28 6.56
C VAL A 28 14.76 15.95 7.09
N GLU A 29 14.36 15.62 8.32
CA GLU A 29 13.21 16.19 9.00
C GLU A 29 13.50 17.61 9.50
N CYS A 30 12.49 18.46 9.42
CA CYS A 30 12.50 19.82 9.92
C CYS A 30 12.09 19.81 11.39
N LYS A 31 12.91 20.38 12.27
CA LYS A 31 12.52 20.57 13.68
C LYS A 31 11.60 21.78 13.80
N GLY A 32 10.39 21.58 14.34
CA GLY A 32 9.47 22.67 14.66
C GLY A 32 8.88 23.33 13.41
N ILE A 33 8.40 22.54 12.46
CA ILE A 33 7.71 23.06 11.28
C ILE A 33 6.42 23.78 11.69
N THR A 34 6.21 24.99 11.16
CA THR A 34 4.99 25.77 11.40
C THR A 34 3.92 25.43 10.37
N ASP A 35 2.66 25.72 10.71
CA ASP A 35 1.54 25.52 9.79
C ASP A 35 1.76 26.31 8.48
N GLY A 36 1.34 25.72 7.35
CA GLY A 36 1.55 26.26 6.01
C GLY A 36 2.93 25.97 5.41
N ASN A 37 3.77 25.17 6.08
CA ASN A 37 5.08 24.77 5.57
C ASN A 37 5.21 23.25 5.45
N TYR A 38 5.98 22.82 4.45
CA TYR A 38 6.44 21.45 4.25
C TYR A 38 7.96 21.39 4.45
N CYS A 39 8.48 20.18 4.65
CA CYS A 39 9.91 20.01 4.89
C CYS A 39 10.65 19.68 3.60
N LEU A 40 11.54 20.58 3.19
CA LEU A 40 12.43 20.37 2.06
C LEU A 40 13.85 20.19 2.58
N ASP A 41 14.29 18.93 2.71
CA ASP A 41 15.68 18.59 3.08
C ASP A 41 16.15 19.31 4.36
N GLY A 42 15.31 19.27 5.40
CA GLY A 42 15.57 19.91 6.69
C GLY A 42 15.26 21.42 6.74
N THR A 43 14.78 22.00 5.65
CA THR A 43 14.42 23.42 5.54
C THR A 43 12.90 23.60 5.44
N PRO A 44 12.26 24.30 6.40
CA PRO A 44 10.84 24.66 6.29
C PRO A 44 10.61 25.55 5.06
N THR A 45 9.73 25.10 4.17
CA THR A 45 9.40 25.80 2.92
C THR A 45 7.89 25.94 2.80
N ALA A 46 7.42 27.09 2.30
CA ALA A 46 5.99 27.35 2.14
C ALA A 46 5.33 26.31 1.23
N CYS A 47 4.15 25.84 1.62
CA CYS A 47 3.44 24.81 0.87
C CYS A 47 2.92 25.30 -0.47
N SER A 48 2.98 24.40 -1.44
CA SER A 48 2.48 24.61 -2.79
C SER A 48 1.87 23.31 -3.34
N SER A 49 1.16 23.39 -4.45
CA SER A 49 0.65 22.19 -5.13
C SER A 49 1.74 21.17 -5.52
N ASN A 50 3.02 21.58 -5.51
CA ASN A 50 4.17 20.74 -5.84
C ASN A 50 5.08 20.46 -4.62
N SER A 51 4.58 20.59 -3.40
CA SER A 51 5.35 20.26 -2.19
C SER A 51 5.91 18.84 -2.28
N SER A 52 7.22 18.69 -2.04
CA SER A 52 7.90 17.38 -2.12
C SER A 52 7.65 16.51 -0.90
N SER A 53 7.16 17.06 0.21
CA SER A 53 6.70 16.32 1.39
C SER A 53 5.28 16.72 1.76
N GLU A 54 4.71 16.02 2.74
CA GLU A 54 3.48 16.44 3.40
C GLU A 54 3.64 17.84 4.00
N CYS A 55 2.64 18.68 3.74
CA CYS A 55 2.50 20.01 4.31
C CYS A 55 1.88 19.92 5.69
N ASN A 56 2.41 20.65 6.67
CA ASN A 56 1.80 20.76 7.98
C ASN A 56 0.64 21.77 7.94
N CYS A 57 -0.60 21.28 8.06
CA CYS A 57 -1.82 22.10 8.10
C CYS A 57 -2.56 21.85 9.42
N SER A 58 -2.00 22.33 10.53
CA SER A 58 -2.53 22.11 11.90
C SER A 58 -2.75 20.63 12.25
N GLY A 59 -1.87 19.75 11.77
CA GLY A 59 -1.92 18.31 12.04
C GLY A 59 -2.73 17.49 11.03
N ASN A 60 -3.31 18.11 10.00
CA ASN A 60 -3.95 17.38 8.92
C ASN A 60 -2.91 16.69 8.02
N GLY A 61 -3.09 15.38 7.84
CA GLY A 61 -2.21 14.53 7.05
C GLY A 61 -2.58 14.50 5.58
N HIS A 62 -1.62 14.09 4.75
CA HIS A 62 -1.72 13.87 3.31
C HIS A 62 -1.97 15.12 2.46
N CYS A 63 -1.51 16.27 2.93
CA CYS A 63 -1.75 17.57 2.31
C CYS A 63 -0.54 18.03 1.51
N THR A 64 -0.78 18.55 0.30
CA THR A 64 0.25 19.22 -0.50
C THR A 64 0.23 20.73 -0.25
N GLN A 65 -0.95 21.27 0.02
CA GLN A 65 -1.18 22.69 0.25
C GLN A 65 -2.27 22.90 1.28
N CYS A 66 -2.08 23.84 2.21
CA CYS A 66 -3.12 24.24 3.15
C CYS A 66 -4.10 25.25 2.55
N ASP A 67 -5.24 25.41 3.20
CA ASP A 67 -6.15 26.52 2.98
C ASP A 67 -5.53 27.88 3.40
N ARG A 68 -6.29 28.97 3.30
CA ARG A 68 -5.79 30.31 3.64
C ARG A 68 -5.47 30.47 5.13
N ASP A 69 -6.21 29.78 5.99
CA ASP A 69 -6.05 29.84 7.44
C ASP A 69 -5.05 28.80 7.97
N ASN A 70 -4.48 27.96 7.08
CA ASN A 70 -3.57 26.86 7.38
C ASN A 70 -4.13 25.79 8.34
N THR A 71 -5.46 25.72 8.45
CA THR A 71 -6.18 24.83 9.37
C THR A 71 -6.66 23.56 8.68
N GLN A 72 -6.83 23.62 7.37
CA GLN A 72 -7.32 22.52 6.53
C GLN A 72 -6.44 22.39 5.28
N CYS A 73 -6.71 21.36 4.51
CA CYS A 73 -5.97 21.08 3.29
C CYS A 73 -6.75 21.62 2.10
N SER A 74 -6.09 22.45 1.30
CA SER A 74 -6.64 22.96 0.03
C SER A 74 -6.39 21.97 -1.11
N ASN A 75 -5.26 21.25 -1.04
CA ASN A 75 -4.92 20.22 -2.01
C ASN A 75 -4.27 19.02 -1.32
N CYS A 76 -4.55 17.84 -1.85
CA CYS A 76 -4.09 16.57 -1.31
C CYS A 76 -2.93 15.99 -2.10
N LEU A 77 -2.27 14.98 -1.53
CA LEU A 77 -1.36 14.10 -2.24
C LEU A 77 -2.10 13.35 -3.35
N VAL A 78 -1.41 12.98 -4.43
CA VAL A 78 -2.01 12.38 -5.64
C VAL A 78 -2.86 11.13 -5.40
N ASN A 79 -2.63 10.39 -4.30
CA ASN A 79 -3.38 9.18 -3.95
C ASN A 79 -4.62 9.47 -3.07
N TYR A 80 -4.80 10.70 -2.64
CA TYR A 80 -5.83 11.13 -1.70
C TYR A 80 -6.68 12.24 -2.31
N MET A 81 -7.91 12.38 -1.83
CA MET A 81 -8.84 13.45 -2.21
C MET A 81 -9.38 14.13 -0.95
N ILE A 82 -9.67 15.42 -1.10
CA ILE A 82 -10.23 16.24 -0.03
C ILE A 82 -11.65 15.76 0.29
N ASN A 83 -11.95 15.60 1.58
CA ASN A 83 -13.30 15.32 2.06
C ASN A 83 -14.06 16.63 2.37
N ASP A 84 -15.35 16.54 2.73
CA ASP A 84 -16.16 17.71 3.08
C ASP A 84 -15.67 18.46 4.33
N SER A 85 -14.80 17.85 5.14
CA SER A 85 -14.18 18.44 6.33
C SER A 85 -12.89 19.20 6.03
N GLY A 86 -12.37 19.12 4.80
CA GLY A 86 -11.10 19.74 4.41
C GLY A 86 -9.87 18.87 4.67
N ASP A 87 -10.05 17.58 4.95
CA ASP A 87 -8.98 16.63 5.23
C ASP A 87 -8.75 15.69 4.05
N CYS A 88 -7.51 15.22 3.89
CA CYS A 88 -7.11 14.31 2.81
C CYS A 88 -7.23 12.84 3.24
N SER A 89 -8.40 12.43 3.72
CA SER A 89 -8.64 11.08 4.23
C SER A 89 -9.23 10.11 3.21
N ASN A 90 -9.83 10.61 2.13
CA ASN A 90 -10.47 9.79 1.12
C ASN A 90 -9.44 9.38 0.05
N CYS A 91 -9.55 8.17 -0.50
CA CYS A 91 -8.69 7.75 -1.60
C CYS A 91 -9.13 8.35 -2.93
N ALA A 92 -8.16 8.80 -3.73
CA ALA A 92 -8.41 9.29 -5.07
C ALA A 92 -8.96 8.17 -5.98
N ASN A 93 -9.64 8.54 -7.07
CA ASN A 93 -10.21 7.57 -8.01
C ASN A 93 -9.14 6.60 -8.54
N GLY A 94 -9.40 5.30 -8.44
CA GLY A 94 -8.47 4.25 -8.85
C GLY A 94 -7.43 3.85 -7.78
N TYR A 95 -7.60 4.35 -6.55
CA TYR A 95 -6.85 3.94 -5.37
C TYR A 95 -7.82 3.31 -4.37
N ASP A 96 -7.39 2.22 -3.74
CA ASP A 96 -8.14 1.53 -2.70
C ASP A 96 -7.47 1.77 -1.33
N GLU A 97 -8.29 1.91 -0.30
CA GLU A 97 -7.80 2.02 1.07
C GLU A 97 -7.38 0.65 1.59
N LEU A 98 -6.10 0.52 1.92
CA LEU A 98 -5.56 -0.66 2.58
C LEU A 98 -4.86 -0.22 3.86
N ASN A 99 -5.47 -0.56 5.01
CA ASN A 99 -4.91 -0.28 6.33
C ASN A 99 -4.61 1.22 6.54
N GLY A 100 -5.53 2.09 6.13
CA GLY A 100 -5.41 3.55 6.26
C GLY A 100 -4.45 4.21 5.26
N ILE A 101 -4.04 3.51 4.21
CA ILE A 101 -3.17 4.03 3.14
C ILE A 101 -3.86 3.84 1.79
N CYS A 102 -3.89 4.89 0.97
CA CYS A 102 -4.45 4.82 -0.38
C CYS A 102 -3.40 4.30 -1.37
N LEU A 103 -3.65 3.09 -1.90
CA LEU A 103 -2.75 2.40 -2.80
C LEU A 103 -3.43 2.15 -4.15
N LYS A 104 -2.68 2.35 -5.23
CA LYS A 104 -3.11 1.93 -6.57
C LYS A 104 -2.89 0.44 -6.67
N ILE A 105 -3.93 -0.34 -6.41
CA ILE A 105 -3.88 -1.77 -6.66
C ILE A 105 -4.07 -1.92 -8.17
N GLU A 106 -2.97 -2.14 -8.90
CA GLU A 106 -3.09 -2.65 -10.26
C GLU A 106 -3.79 -4.00 -10.16
N SER A 107 -5.09 -3.98 -10.41
CA SER A 107 -5.84 -5.16 -10.80
C SER A 107 -5.25 -5.62 -12.13
N GLN A 108 -4.13 -6.34 -12.07
CA GLN A 108 -3.84 -7.32 -13.10
C GLN A 108 -5.08 -8.20 -13.15
N GLY A 109 -5.79 -8.15 -14.27
CA GLY A 109 -6.97 -8.98 -14.51
C GLY A 109 -6.67 -10.41 -14.06
N GLY A 110 -7.32 -10.82 -12.97
CA GLY A 110 -6.92 -12.01 -12.24
C GLY A 110 -7.57 -12.03 -10.87
N SER A 111 -8.88 -12.28 -10.88
CA SER A 111 -9.66 -12.89 -9.80
C SER A 111 -8.88 -13.27 -8.53
N THR A 112 -9.23 -12.68 -7.40
CA THR A 112 -9.76 -13.44 -6.25
C THR A 112 -10.34 -12.48 -5.23
N ASN A 113 -11.66 -12.36 -5.25
CA ASN A 113 -12.45 -11.97 -4.10
C ASN A 113 -12.20 -13.02 -3.00
N PHE A 114 -11.34 -12.74 -2.03
CA PHE A 114 -11.42 -13.41 -0.72
C PHE A 114 -12.30 -12.56 0.21
N SER A 115 -13.53 -12.34 -0.25
CA SER A 115 -14.67 -12.03 0.62
C SER A 115 -15.25 -13.37 1.06
N GLY A 116 -15.30 -13.58 2.37
CA GLY A 116 -15.71 -14.83 2.98
C GLY A 116 -17.09 -15.27 2.50
N GLY A 117 -17.17 -16.50 1.98
CA GLY A 117 -18.44 -17.14 1.67
C GLY A 117 -18.51 -17.84 0.31
N ALA A 118 -17.61 -18.77 0.01
CA ALA A 118 -17.84 -19.84 -0.98
C ALA A 118 -16.70 -20.89 -0.93
N ILE A 119 -16.70 -21.76 0.09
CA ILE A 119 -15.91 -23.00 0.03
C ILE A 119 -16.70 -23.99 -0.82
N ALA A 120 -16.50 -23.93 -2.13
CA ALA A 120 -16.96 -24.99 -3.03
C ALA A 120 -15.99 -25.11 -4.21
N GLY A 121 -15.13 -26.13 -4.14
CA GLY A 121 -14.74 -26.87 -5.33
C GLY A 121 -13.42 -26.50 -6.00
N ILE A 122 -12.28 -26.79 -5.36
CA ILE A 122 -11.13 -27.38 -6.07
C ILE A 122 -10.52 -28.50 -5.21
N VAL A 123 -11.19 -29.66 -5.19
CA VAL A 123 -10.63 -30.93 -4.69
C VAL A 123 -10.88 -32.02 -5.73
N ILE A 124 -10.56 -31.77 -7.01
CA ILE A 124 -10.75 -32.78 -8.07
C ILE A 124 -9.40 -33.19 -8.70
N ALA A 125 -8.36 -32.37 -8.62
CA ALA A 125 -7.07 -32.70 -9.23
C ALA A 125 -6.25 -33.74 -8.43
N SER A 126 -6.30 -33.73 -7.09
CA SER A 126 -5.50 -34.63 -6.26
C SER A 126 -6.06 -36.06 -6.18
N LEU A 127 -7.37 -36.24 -6.34
CA LEU A 127 -8.02 -37.55 -6.25
C LEU A 127 -7.73 -38.46 -7.45
N VAL A 128 -7.48 -37.89 -8.64
CA VAL A 128 -7.17 -38.70 -9.83
C VAL A 128 -5.80 -39.38 -9.70
N VAL A 129 -4.82 -38.70 -9.09
CA VAL A 129 -3.46 -39.25 -8.95
C VAL A 129 -3.45 -40.47 -8.00
N VAL A 130 -4.23 -40.44 -6.92
CA VAL A 130 -4.29 -41.56 -5.97
C VAL A 130 -5.09 -42.75 -6.55
N GLY A 131 -6.13 -42.49 -7.33
CA GLY A 131 -6.93 -43.55 -7.97
C GLY A 131 -6.13 -44.39 -8.98
N VAL A 132 -5.22 -43.76 -9.73
CA VAL A 132 -4.37 -44.46 -10.71
C VAL A 132 -3.31 -45.34 -10.04
N ILE A 133 -2.71 -44.87 -8.94
CA ILE A 133 -1.70 -45.64 -8.20
C ILE A 133 -2.36 -46.81 -7.44
N GLY A 134 -3.51 -46.57 -6.80
CA GLY A 134 -4.23 -47.62 -6.05
C GLY A 134 -4.88 -48.68 -6.94
N GLY A 135 -5.60 -48.25 -7.99
CA GLY A 135 -6.30 -49.17 -8.91
C GLY A 135 -5.35 -49.94 -9.82
N GLY A 136 -4.26 -49.31 -10.28
CA GLY A 136 -3.26 -49.94 -11.14
C GLY A 136 -2.49 -51.07 -10.45
N LEU A 137 -2.08 -50.87 -9.18
CA LEU A 137 -1.40 -51.90 -8.40
C LEU A 137 -2.33 -53.07 -8.09
N ALA A 138 -3.58 -52.82 -7.67
CA ALA A 138 -4.55 -53.88 -7.40
C ALA A 138 -4.86 -54.71 -8.66
N TYR A 139 -5.09 -54.06 -9.81
CA TYR A 139 -5.31 -54.77 -11.08
C TYR A 139 -4.09 -55.61 -11.50
N TYR A 140 -2.87 -55.08 -11.31
CA TYR A 140 -1.64 -55.80 -11.64
C TYR A 140 -1.43 -57.05 -10.77
N PHE A 141 -1.67 -56.97 -9.46
CA PHE A 141 -1.57 -58.13 -8.57
C PHE A 141 -2.64 -59.20 -8.86
N ILE A 142 -3.88 -58.81 -9.15
CA ILE A 142 -4.94 -59.77 -9.53
C ILE A 142 -4.61 -60.47 -10.86
N LYS A 143 -4.07 -59.74 -11.84
CA LYS A 143 -3.67 -60.33 -13.13
C LYS A 143 -2.50 -61.30 -12.97
N LYS A 144 -1.56 -61.05 -12.04
CA LYS A 144 -0.43 -61.95 -11.77
C LYS A 144 -0.86 -63.25 -11.08
N LEU A 145 -1.92 -63.23 -10.27
CA LEU A 145 -2.46 -64.42 -9.60
C LEU A 145 -3.24 -65.36 -10.52
N LYS A 146 -3.59 -64.92 -11.73
CA LYS A 146 -4.37 -65.70 -12.71
C LYS A 146 -3.52 -66.36 -13.80
N ARG A 147 -2.18 -66.32 -13.69
CA ARG A 147 -1.25 -66.93 -14.63
C ARG A 147 -0.42 -68.02 -13.95
#